data_AF-A0A015Y793-F1
#
_entry.id   AF-A0A015Y793-F1
#
_cell.length_a   1.000
_cell.length_b   1.000
_cell.length_c   1.000
_cell.angle_alpha   90.00
_cell.angle_beta   90.00
_cell.angle_gamma   90.00
#
_symmetry.space_group_name_H-M   'P 1'
#
loop_
_entity.id
_entity.type
_entity.pdbx_description
1 polymer ?
#
loop_
_entity_poly.entity_id
_entity_poly.type
_entity_poly.pdbx_seq_one_letter_code
_entity_poly.pdbx_strand_id
1 'polypeptide(L)'
;MFTLLICAAQQVKAQTDSMLIRPTVDKRVELLSIIFRLTGNPEYNRNDFKLYTDRIESHFSPYKNHELISFARSLVKTDGVSYDAVMSMAINLDNQFNLPADYGSLDSRWNRNQVGPFIKLLKKFVKDSRFDAFYHSNENLYQEAVSRFMPIYKSIDTQWYNDFYGQKSNDRFHIILSMSNGPGNYGPSVTDKENVHNVFSVMGAWVTDSVGMVVYPPELILPVLIHEFNHSFINFDPEMFRTSGEQIYAAVGEQMARQAYGQWSIVLTEAMVRAAVIKYMKDHNFPAVEITKETVIQKTRGFVWISKLVDELEKYSSDRTTYPTLNSYMPRLAEAYTGFAQYTANYDSIRPKVVSIDEFTNGDTTVRSDIKTITVHFDRPLVGRGHSFNYGHLGMEAMPKIINVNYANDNRTVIIGVELLPGKEYGITLLGLSFRTPEGDAIKPYEISFKTAE
;
A
#
# COMPACT_ATOMS: atom_id res chain seq x y z
N MET A 1 -41.97 -18.86 -55.45
CA MET A 1 -42.08 -19.58 -54.16
C MET A 1 -40.72 -19.45 -53.48
N PHE A 2 -40.65 -18.55 -52.50
CA PHE A 2 -39.43 -18.13 -51.82
C PHE A 2 -39.05 -19.16 -50.75
N THR A 3 -37.81 -19.66 -50.77
CA THR A 3 -37.21 -20.33 -49.62
C THR A 3 -35.99 -19.53 -49.21
N LEU A 4 -36.20 -18.61 -48.26
CA LEU A 4 -35.15 -17.83 -47.60
C LEU A 4 -34.52 -18.73 -46.52
N LEU A 5 -33.29 -19.19 -46.75
CA LEU A 5 -32.46 -19.80 -45.70
C LEU A 5 -31.89 -18.66 -44.84
N ILE A 6 -32.55 -18.39 -43.71
CA ILE A 6 -32.02 -17.52 -42.68
C ILE A 6 -31.04 -18.36 -41.85
N CYS A 7 -29.75 -18.25 -42.15
CA CYS A 7 -28.69 -18.59 -41.21
C CYS A 7 -28.75 -17.60 -40.05
N ALA A 8 -29.45 -17.97 -38.98
CA ALA A 8 -29.34 -17.28 -37.70
C ALA A 8 -27.93 -17.53 -37.15
N ALA A 9 -27.04 -16.56 -37.33
CA ALA A 9 -25.78 -16.50 -36.60
C ALA A 9 -26.13 -16.26 -35.13
N GLN A 10 -26.18 -17.34 -34.34
CA GLN A 10 -26.04 -17.24 -32.90
C GLN A 10 -24.61 -16.78 -32.62
N GLN A 11 -24.43 -15.46 -32.46
CA GLN A 11 -23.30 -14.95 -31.70
C GLN A 11 -23.48 -15.41 -30.25
N VAL A 12 -23.00 -16.61 -29.96
CA VAL A 12 -22.62 -16.98 -28.60
C VAL A 12 -21.59 -15.94 -28.19
N LYS A 13 -22.00 -15.01 -27.33
CA LYS A 13 -21.06 -14.20 -26.53
C LYS A 13 -20.26 -15.22 -25.71
N ALA A 14 -19.10 -15.60 -26.22
CA ALA A 14 -18.06 -16.15 -25.37
C ALA A 14 -17.67 -15.01 -24.41
N GLN A 15 -18.35 -14.94 -23.28
CA GLN A 15 -17.85 -14.20 -22.13
C GLN A 15 -16.63 -14.98 -21.69
N THR A 16 -15.46 -14.57 -22.16
CA THR A 16 -14.18 -15.19 -21.82
C THR A 16 -14.09 -15.32 -20.30
N ASP A 17 -13.95 -16.56 -19.81
CA ASP A 17 -13.57 -16.97 -18.44
C ASP A 17 -12.18 -16.42 -18.07
N SER A 18 -12.02 -15.10 -18.12
CA SER A 18 -10.79 -14.45 -17.71
C SER A 18 -10.80 -14.32 -16.20
N MET A 19 -9.83 -14.95 -15.54
CA MET A 19 -9.54 -14.79 -14.11
C MET A 19 -9.33 -13.30 -13.76
N LEU A 20 -8.80 -12.51 -14.68
CA LEU A 20 -8.56 -11.07 -14.51
C LEU A 20 -9.52 -10.23 -15.36
N ILE A 21 -10.34 -9.43 -14.70
CA ILE A 21 -11.35 -8.57 -15.30
C ILE A 21 -10.72 -7.23 -15.69
N ARG A 22 -11.12 -6.73 -16.88
CA ARG A 22 -10.61 -5.47 -17.43
C ARG A 22 -10.81 -4.31 -16.43
N PRO A 23 -9.85 -3.37 -16.29
CA PRO A 23 -9.97 -2.26 -15.36
C PRO A 23 -11.14 -1.35 -15.74
N THR A 24 -11.83 -0.83 -14.73
CA THR A 24 -12.95 0.10 -14.89
C THR A 24 -12.92 1.20 -13.84
N VAL A 25 -13.63 2.30 -14.07
CA VAL A 25 -14.03 3.21 -13.00
C VAL A 25 -15.43 2.81 -12.55
N ASP A 26 -15.59 2.35 -11.32
CA ASP A 26 -16.88 1.86 -10.82
C ASP A 26 -17.67 2.98 -10.14
N LYS A 27 -18.93 3.20 -10.56
CA LYS A 27 -19.76 4.29 -10.02
C LYS A 27 -20.10 4.14 -8.54
N ARG A 28 -20.17 2.90 -8.01
CA ARG A 28 -20.42 2.61 -6.60
C ARG A 28 -19.21 3.04 -5.79
N VAL A 29 -18.03 2.67 -6.25
CA VAL A 29 -16.76 3.10 -5.62
C VAL A 29 -16.65 4.62 -5.65
N GLU A 30 -16.83 5.26 -6.81
CA GLU A 30 -16.72 6.71 -6.93
C GLU A 30 -17.73 7.47 -6.05
N LEU A 31 -18.98 7.01 -5.99
CA LEU A 31 -19.99 7.62 -5.11
C LEU A 31 -19.57 7.58 -3.64
N LEU A 32 -19.15 6.41 -3.17
CA LEU A 32 -18.77 6.21 -1.77
C LEU A 32 -17.49 6.98 -1.44
N SER A 33 -16.50 7.00 -2.32
CA SER A 33 -15.30 7.83 -2.20
C SER A 33 -15.63 9.33 -2.10
N ILE A 34 -16.57 9.83 -2.91
CA ILE A 34 -17.01 11.23 -2.86
C ILE A 34 -17.74 11.52 -1.54
N ILE A 35 -18.61 10.63 -1.08
CA ILE A 35 -19.32 10.80 0.19
C ILE A 35 -18.32 10.93 1.35
N PHE A 36 -17.35 10.03 1.45
CA PHE A 36 -16.35 10.05 2.51
C PHE A 36 -15.26 11.13 2.30
N ARG A 37 -15.11 11.66 1.09
CA ARG A 37 -14.40 12.93 0.89
C ARG A 37 -15.12 14.09 1.58
N LEU A 38 -16.44 14.20 1.40
CA LEU A 38 -17.27 15.26 1.97
C LEU A 38 -17.41 15.19 3.50
N THR A 39 -17.16 14.02 4.11
CA THR A 39 -17.07 13.89 5.58
C THR A 39 -15.82 14.56 6.13
N GLY A 40 -14.78 14.73 5.31
CA GLY A 40 -13.48 15.28 5.69
C GLY A 40 -12.44 14.21 6.06
N ASN A 41 -12.72 12.93 5.78
CA ASN A 41 -11.83 11.82 6.12
C ASN A 41 -10.49 11.94 5.37
N PRO A 42 -9.32 11.96 6.07
CA PRO A 42 -8.02 12.19 5.44
C PRO A 42 -7.67 11.20 4.33
N GLU A 43 -8.09 9.94 4.45
CA GLU A 43 -7.83 8.88 3.48
C GLU A 43 -8.60 9.06 2.15
N TYR A 44 -9.69 9.82 2.16
CA TYR A 44 -10.52 10.12 0.98
C TYR A 44 -10.43 11.58 0.50
N ASN A 45 -9.85 12.47 1.30
CA ASN A 45 -9.88 13.93 1.08
C ASN A 45 -8.54 14.51 0.58
N ARG A 46 -7.88 13.74 -0.28
CA ARG A 46 -6.58 14.06 -0.88
C ARG A 46 -6.74 14.72 -2.26
N ASN A 47 -6.04 15.82 -2.52
CA ASN A 47 -6.19 16.63 -3.74
C ASN A 47 -5.15 16.34 -4.83
N ASP A 48 -4.53 15.16 -4.81
CA ASP A 48 -3.43 14.80 -5.70
C ASP A 48 -3.85 14.80 -7.19
N PHE A 49 -5.06 14.33 -7.52
CA PHE A 49 -5.63 14.40 -8.88
C PHE A 49 -6.55 15.61 -9.06
N LYS A 50 -5.97 16.82 -9.04
CA LYS A 50 -6.69 18.09 -9.03
C LYS A 50 -7.76 18.24 -10.12
N LEU A 51 -7.48 17.74 -11.33
CA LEU A 51 -8.38 17.82 -12.49
C LEU A 51 -9.74 17.17 -12.22
N TYR A 52 -9.79 16.14 -11.37
CA TYR A 52 -11.02 15.49 -10.96
C TYR A 52 -11.56 16.03 -9.63
N THR A 53 -10.70 16.32 -8.66
CA THR A 53 -11.15 16.82 -7.35
C THR A 53 -11.78 18.20 -7.44
N ASP A 54 -11.35 19.05 -8.36
CA ASP A 54 -12.00 20.35 -8.63
C ASP A 54 -13.42 20.17 -9.20
N ARG A 55 -13.65 19.13 -10.01
CA ARG A 55 -14.99 18.78 -10.51
C ARG A 55 -15.89 18.27 -9.38
N ILE A 56 -15.35 17.44 -8.50
CA ILE A 56 -16.07 17.00 -7.29
C ILE A 56 -16.44 18.21 -6.44
N GLU A 57 -15.49 19.09 -6.12
CA GLU A 57 -15.75 20.26 -5.27
C GLU A 57 -16.78 21.19 -5.91
N SER A 58 -16.66 21.47 -7.21
CA SER A 58 -17.62 22.32 -7.94
C SER A 58 -19.04 21.75 -7.92
N HIS A 59 -19.20 20.43 -7.97
CA HIS A 59 -20.51 19.79 -8.04
C HIS A 59 -21.10 19.49 -6.65
N PHE A 60 -20.29 18.99 -5.73
CA PHE A 60 -20.75 18.43 -4.46
C PHE A 60 -20.65 19.36 -3.26
N SER A 61 -19.99 20.52 -3.37
CA SER A 61 -19.92 21.51 -2.27
C SER A 61 -21.28 21.90 -1.67
N PRO A 62 -22.35 22.11 -2.46
CA PRO A 62 -23.67 22.42 -1.91
C PRO A 62 -24.25 21.31 -1.02
N TYR A 63 -23.75 20.08 -1.12
CA TYR A 63 -24.27 18.90 -0.43
C TYR A 63 -23.46 18.50 0.81
N LYS A 64 -22.46 19.30 1.22
CA LYS A 64 -21.63 19.04 2.43
C LYS A 64 -22.43 18.91 3.74
N ASN A 65 -23.64 19.45 3.77
CA ASN A 65 -24.59 19.40 4.89
C ASN A 65 -25.79 18.46 4.63
N HIS A 66 -25.75 17.66 3.56
CA HIS A 66 -26.79 16.67 3.30
C HIS A 66 -26.83 15.63 4.43
N GLU A 67 -28.02 15.14 4.78
CA GLU A 67 -28.25 14.20 5.89
C GLU A 67 -27.37 12.94 5.83
N LEU A 68 -27.14 12.40 4.63
CA LEU A 68 -26.18 11.30 4.40
C LEU A 68 -24.77 11.63 4.87
N ILE A 69 -24.27 12.86 4.63
CA ILE A 69 -22.90 13.22 5.00
C ILE A 69 -22.78 13.33 6.52
N SER A 70 -23.77 13.91 7.18
CA SER A 70 -23.86 13.93 8.65
C SER A 70 -23.92 12.52 9.24
N PHE A 71 -24.69 11.63 8.61
CA PHE A 71 -24.79 10.23 9.02
C PHE A 71 -23.48 9.46 8.77
N ALA A 72 -22.82 9.67 7.64
CA ALA A 72 -21.51 9.08 7.37
C ALA A 72 -20.45 9.56 8.39
N ARG A 73 -20.43 10.85 8.75
CA ARG A 73 -19.58 11.36 9.85
C ARG A 73 -19.86 10.66 11.17
N SER A 74 -21.13 10.36 11.49
CA SER A 74 -21.43 9.59 12.71
C SER A 74 -20.88 8.16 12.62
N LEU A 75 -21.05 7.46 11.51
CA LEU A 75 -20.53 6.09 11.33
C LEU A 75 -19.01 6.02 11.47
N VAL A 76 -18.28 7.00 10.93
CA VAL A 76 -16.83 7.12 11.12
C VAL A 76 -16.48 7.18 12.61
N LYS A 77 -17.24 7.98 13.39
CA LYS A 77 -17.00 8.20 14.82
C LYS A 77 -17.44 7.02 15.71
N THR A 78 -18.58 6.41 15.41
CA THR A 78 -19.23 5.42 16.29
C THR A 78 -18.83 4.00 15.97
N ASP A 79 -18.69 3.68 14.69
CA ASP A 79 -18.48 2.30 14.22
C ASP A 79 -17.11 2.15 13.50
N GLY A 80 -16.35 3.24 13.36
CA GLY A 80 -15.02 3.22 12.75
C GLY A 80 -15.03 3.00 11.23
N VAL A 81 -16.18 3.23 10.56
CA VAL A 81 -16.31 3.07 9.10
C VAL A 81 -15.36 4.04 8.39
N SER A 82 -14.25 3.50 7.89
CA SER A 82 -13.12 4.22 7.31
C SER A 82 -12.32 3.28 6.41
N TYR A 83 -11.38 3.81 5.62
CA TYR A 83 -10.51 3.00 4.75
C TYR A 83 -11.32 1.97 3.93
N ASP A 84 -10.87 0.72 3.91
CA ASP A 84 -11.41 -0.42 3.15
C ASP A 84 -12.86 -0.76 3.51
N ALA A 85 -13.37 -0.44 4.71
CA ALA A 85 -14.79 -0.66 5.03
C ALA A 85 -15.72 0.09 4.07
N VAL A 86 -15.34 1.30 3.66
CA VAL A 86 -16.13 2.10 2.72
C VAL A 86 -16.18 1.42 1.35
N MET A 87 -15.05 0.89 0.89
CA MET A 87 -14.97 0.15 -0.37
C MET A 87 -15.69 -1.20 -0.30
N SER A 88 -15.65 -1.88 0.86
CA SER A 88 -16.44 -3.09 1.13
C SER A 88 -17.94 -2.83 0.93
N MET A 89 -18.48 -1.71 1.43
CA MET A 89 -19.85 -1.32 1.11
C MET A 89 -20.05 -1.12 -0.38
N ALA A 90 -19.16 -0.36 -1.04
CA ALA A 90 -19.29 -0.05 -2.47
C ALA A 90 -19.40 -1.30 -3.35
N ILE A 91 -18.52 -2.29 -3.16
CA ILE A 91 -18.51 -3.51 -3.99
C ILE A 91 -19.71 -4.44 -3.73
N ASN A 92 -20.32 -4.36 -2.54
CA ASN A 92 -21.51 -5.14 -2.19
C ASN A 92 -22.81 -4.54 -2.77
N LEU A 93 -22.81 -3.29 -3.23
CA LEU A 93 -23.98 -2.65 -3.84
C LEU A 93 -24.22 -3.14 -5.26
N ASP A 94 -25.46 -3.17 -5.73
CA ASP A 94 -25.74 -3.28 -7.17
C ASP A 94 -25.65 -1.93 -7.89
N ASN A 95 -25.89 -1.93 -9.20
CA ASN A 95 -25.86 -0.71 -10.03
C ASN A 95 -27.00 0.28 -9.72
N GLN A 96 -27.96 -0.08 -8.89
CA GLN A 96 -29.03 0.79 -8.40
C GLN A 96 -28.84 1.13 -6.92
N PHE A 97 -27.65 0.86 -6.36
CA PHE A 97 -27.28 1.09 -4.97
C PHE A 97 -28.19 0.35 -3.98
N ASN A 98 -28.72 -0.81 -4.37
CA ASN A 98 -29.31 -1.77 -3.43
C ASN A 98 -28.21 -2.67 -2.87
N LEU A 99 -28.41 -3.11 -1.64
CA LEU A 99 -27.63 -4.19 -1.06
C LEU A 99 -28.39 -5.52 -1.24
N PRO A 100 -27.72 -6.64 -1.59
CA PRO A 100 -28.37 -7.95 -1.60
C PRO A 100 -28.88 -8.31 -0.20
N ALA A 101 -29.84 -9.25 -0.12
CA ALA A 101 -30.41 -9.68 1.16
C ALA A 101 -29.38 -10.42 2.03
N ASP A 102 -28.47 -11.16 1.39
CA ASP A 102 -27.30 -11.75 2.03
C ASP A 102 -26.07 -10.90 1.66
N TYR A 103 -25.53 -10.20 2.66
CA TYR A 103 -24.32 -9.38 2.58
C TYR A 103 -23.32 -9.79 3.66
N GLY A 104 -23.18 -11.12 3.86
CA GLY A 104 -22.29 -11.70 4.86
C GLY A 104 -20.83 -11.24 4.76
N SER A 105 -20.35 -10.95 3.55
CA SER A 105 -19.00 -10.44 3.27
C SER A 105 -18.79 -8.95 3.56
N LEU A 106 -19.84 -8.21 3.92
CA LEU A 106 -19.71 -6.79 4.26
C LEU A 106 -18.94 -6.63 5.57
N ASP A 107 -17.93 -5.76 5.54
CA ASP A 107 -17.04 -5.45 6.65
C ASP A 107 -17.77 -5.23 7.99
N SER A 108 -17.19 -5.76 9.07
CA SER A 108 -17.80 -5.77 10.40
C SER A 108 -17.96 -4.39 11.04
N ARG A 109 -17.21 -3.37 10.57
CA ARG A 109 -17.41 -1.96 10.95
C ARG A 109 -18.76 -1.43 10.48
N TRP A 110 -19.41 -2.07 9.50
CA TRP A 110 -20.80 -1.77 9.15
C TRP A 110 -21.78 -2.49 10.08
N ASN A 111 -22.09 -1.82 11.19
CA ASN A 111 -23.15 -2.24 12.09
C ASN A 111 -24.45 -2.50 11.32
N ARG A 112 -24.96 -3.73 11.41
CA ARG A 112 -26.11 -4.21 10.64
C ARG A 112 -27.37 -3.35 10.83
N ASN A 113 -27.53 -2.73 12.00
CA ASN A 113 -28.65 -1.82 12.29
C ASN A 113 -28.54 -0.48 11.54
N GLN A 114 -27.34 -0.08 11.13
CA GLN A 114 -27.09 1.19 10.41
C GLN A 114 -27.10 1.04 8.90
N VAL A 115 -26.96 -0.20 8.38
CA VAL A 115 -26.93 -0.48 6.95
C VAL A 115 -28.22 -0.02 6.24
N GLY A 116 -29.39 -0.42 6.74
CA GLY A 116 -30.68 -0.02 6.14
C GLY A 116 -30.87 1.51 6.07
N PRO A 117 -30.69 2.24 7.19
CA PRO A 117 -30.67 3.70 7.19
C PRO A 117 -29.67 4.31 6.20
N PHE A 118 -28.43 3.79 6.15
CA PHE A 118 -27.41 4.25 5.22
C PHE A 118 -27.86 4.13 3.76
N ILE A 119 -28.35 2.96 3.35
CA ILE A 119 -28.80 2.71 1.96
C ILE A 119 -29.96 3.63 1.56
N LYS A 120 -30.89 3.89 2.49
CA LYS A 120 -32.00 4.84 2.25
C LYS A 120 -31.47 6.25 1.97
N LEU A 121 -30.55 6.72 2.81
CA LEU A 121 -29.93 8.04 2.67
C LEU A 121 -29.02 8.13 1.43
N LEU A 122 -28.33 7.04 1.08
CA LEU A 122 -27.50 6.92 -0.11
C LEU A 122 -28.30 7.17 -1.39
N LYS A 123 -29.43 6.48 -1.55
CA LYS A 123 -30.31 6.65 -2.72
C LYS A 123 -30.90 8.05 -2.81
N LYS A 124 -31.25 8.65 -1.67
CA LYS A 124 -31.71 10.04 -1.63
C LYS A 124 -30.60 11.00 -2.06
N PHE A 125 -29.38 10.82 -1.56
CA PHE A 125 -28.23 11.63 -1.98
C PHE A 125 -27.95 11.50 -3.48
N VAL A 126 -28.00 10.29 -4.05
CA VAL A 126 -27.82 10.08 -5.50
C VAL A 126 -28.79 10.94 -6.32
N LYS A 127 -30.07 10.97 -5.91
CA LYS A 127 -31.10 11.78 -6.57
C LYS A 127 -30.85 13.28 -6.37
N ASP A 128 -30.68 13.71 -5.12
CA ASP A 128 -30.59 15.13 -4.76
C ASP A 128 -29.31 15.78 -5.30
N SER A 129 -28.21 15.03 -5.31
CA SER A 129 -26.92 15.45 -5.85
C SER A 129 -26.80 15.30 -7.36
N ARG A 130 -27.79 14.71 -8.05
CA ARG A 130 -27.70 14.38 -9.48
C ARG A 130 -26.41 13.59 -9.81
N PHE A 131 -26.05 12.64 -8.96
CA PHE A 131 -24.79 11.90 -9.07
C PHE A 131 -24.62 11.22 -10.43
N ASP A 132 -25.66 10.59 -10.97
CA ASP A 132 -25.57 9.92 -12.27
C ASP A 132 -25.17 10.90 -13.39
N ALA A 133 -25.69 12.13 -13.38
CA ALA A 133 -25.32 13.16 -14.35
C ALA A 133 -23.87 13.62 -14.18
N PHE A 134 -23.40 13.77 -12.93
CA PHE A 134 -21.99 14.04 -12.65
C PHE A 134 -21.09 12.93 -13.19
N TYR A 135 -21.40 11.67 -12.88
CA TYR A 135 -20.63 10.53 -13.33
C TYR A 135 -20.56 10.46 -14.86
N HIS A 136 -21.69 10.62 -15.56
CA HIS A 136 -21.72 10.62 -17.03
C HIS A 136 -20.92 11.79 -17.62
N SER A 137 -20.96 12.98 -17.01
CA SER A 137 -20.18 14.13 -17.49
C SER A 137 -18.65 13.92 -17.41
N ASN A 138 -18.19 12.92 -16.65
CA ASN A 138 -16.79 12.59 -16.47
C ASN A 138 -16.34 11.36 -17.28
N GLU A 139 -17.21 10.78 -18.11
CA GLU A 139 -16.93 9.52 -18.81
C GLU A 139 -15.65 9.56 -19.65
N ASN A 140 -15.37 10.65 -20.36
CA ASN A 140 -14.14 10.81 -21.13
C ASN A 140 -12.88 10.77 -20.23
N LEU A 141 -12.94 11.36 -19.03
CA LEU A 141 -11.83 11.33 -18.08
C LEU A 141 -11.61 9.90 -17.57
N TYR A 142 -12.68 9.17 -17.29
CA TYR A 142 -12.62 7.77 -16.86
C TYR A 142 -12.07 6.86 -17.95
N GLN A 143 -12.52 7.03 -19.20
CA GLN A 143 -12.02 6.27 -20.34
C GLN A 143 -10.53 6.50 -20.57
N GLU A 144 -10.07 7.75 -20.46
CA GLU A 144 -8.65 8.09 -20.57
C GLU A 144 -7.82 7.49 -19.43
N ALA A 145 -8.31 7.55 -18.18
CA ALA A 145 -7.65 6.89 -17.05
C ALA A 145 -7.51 5.38 -17.27
N VAL A 146 -8.59 4.71 -17.70
CA VAL A 146 -8.55 3.27 -18.05
C VAL A 146 -7.57 3.01 -19.19
N SER A 147 -7.59 3.83 -20.25
CA SER A 147 -6.66 3.72 -21.39
C SER A 147 -5.20 3.75 -20.94
N ARG A 148 -4.85 4.70 -20.06
CA ARG A 148 -3.51 4.84 -19.49
C ARG A 148 -3.11 3.70 -18.56
N PHE A 149 -4.08 3.02 -17.94
CA PHE A 149 -3.83 1.85 -17.09
C PHE A 149 -3.65 0.55 -17.89
N MET A 150 -4.21 0.47 -19.11
CA MET A 150 -4.20 -0.75 -19.92
C MET A 150 -2.82 -1.39 -20.14
N PRO A 151 -1.71 -0.63 -20.31
CA PRO A 151 -0.38 -1.23 -20.40
C PRO A 151 0.00 -2.07 -19.17
N ILE A 152 -0.31 -1.59 -17.96
CA ILE A 152 -0.06 -2.32 -16.70
C ILE A 152 -0.96 -3.55 -16.62
N TYR A 153 -2.25 -3.40 -16.93
CA TYR A 153 -3.17 -4.52 -16.95
C TYR A 153 -2.68 -5.66 -17.85
N LYS A 154 -2.16 -5.32 -19.03
CA LYS A 154 -1.64 -6.29 -20.00
C LYS A 154 -0.30 -6.92 -19.58
N SER A 155 0.43 -6.32 -18.63
CA SER A 155 1.70 -6.85 -18.14
C SER A 155 1.56 -7.79 -16.95
N ILE A 156 0.35 -7.96 -16.40
CA ILE A 156 0.12 -8.89 -15.28
C ILE A 156 0.14 -10.32 -15.81
N ASP A 157 1.08 -11.12 -15.30
CA ASP A 157 1.12 -12.55 -15.53
C ASP A 157 0.22 -13.26 -14.50
N THR A 158 -1.02 -13.52 -14.92
CA THR A 158 -1.98 -14.24 -14.10
C THR A 158 -1.66 -15.74 -13.99
N GLN A 159 -0.91 -16.30 -14.94
CA GLN A 159 -0.52 -17.71 -14.92
C GLN A 159 0.55 -17.96 -13.87
N TRP A 160 1.45 -16.99 -13.64
CA TRP A 160 2.45 -17.06 -12.58
C TRP A 160 1.84 -17.41 -11.23
N TYR A 161 0.67 -16.89 -10.85
CA TYR A 161 0.05 -17.22 -9.57
C TYR A 161 -0.31 -18.71 -9.48
N ASN A 162 -0.93 -19.26 -10.53
CA ASN A 162 -1.29 -20.66 -10.56
C ASN A 162 -0.05 -21.56 -10.49
N ASP A 163 0.98 -21.19 -11.25
CA ASP A 163 2.23 -21.95 -11.32
C ASP A 163 2.99 -21.84 -10.00
N PHE A 164 3.17 -20.62 -9.47
CA PHE A 164 3.88 -20.35 -8.23
C PHE A 164 3.18 -20.98 -7.04
N TYR A 165 1.88 -20.85 -6.85
CA TYR A 165 1.20 -21.44 -5.70
C TYR A 165 0.90 -22.93 -5.86
N GLY A 166 0.91 -23.44 -7.09
CA GLY A 166 0.59 -24.84 -7.41
C GLY A 166 -0.90 -25.15 -7.29
N GLN A 167 -1.76 -24.13 -7.26
CA GLN A 167 -3.21 -24.26 -7.17
C GLN A 167 -3.89 -23.23 -8.07
N LYS A 168 -4.99 -23.62 -8.71
CA LYS A 168 -5.82 -22.69 -9.48
C LYS A 168 -6.75 -21.94 -8.53
N SER A 169 -6.82 -20.62 -8.68
CA SER A 169 -7.87 -19.84 -8.02
C SER A 169 -9.17 -19.94 -8.81
N ASN A 170 -10.30 -20.00 -8.08
CA ASN A 170 -11.63 -19.82 -8.64
C ASN A 170 -12.09 -18.35 -8.53
N ASP A 171 -11.21 -17.47 -8.05
CA ASP A 171 -11.53 -16.05 -7.85
C ASP A 171 -11.57 -15.30 -9.19
N ARG A 172 -12.39 -14.26 -9.22
CA ARG A 172 -12.36 -13.22 -10.25
C ARG A 172 -11.68 -11.98 -9.69
N PHE A 173 -10.56 -11.59 -10.30
CA PHE A 173 -9.82 -10.39 -9.91
C PHE A 173 -10.31 -9.19 -10.70
N HIS A 174 -10.79 -8.17 -10.01
CA HIS A 174 -11.28 -6.93 -10.58
C HIS A 174 -10.31 -5.79 -10.25
N ILE A 175 -10.06 -4.93 -11.22
CA ILE A 175 -9.31 -3.69 -11.00
C ILE A 175 -10.27 -2.52 -11.12
N ILE A 176 -10.46 -1.79 -10.03
CA ILE A 176 -11.27 -0.56 -10.03
C ILE A 176 -10.34 0.62 -9.88
N LEU A 177 -10.38 1.55 -10.82
CA LEU A 177 -9.67 2.80 -10.72
C LEU A 177 -10.57 3.81 -10.01
N SER A 178 -10.21 4.20 -8.78
CA SER A 178 -10.91 5.24 -8.05
C SER A 178 -10.20 6.58 -8.22
N MET A 179 -10.87 7.49 -8.93
CA MET A 179 -10.30 8.79 -9.27
C MET A 179 -10.26 9.73 -8.06
N SER A 180 -11.08 9.48 -7.02
CA SER A 180 -11.17 10.34 -5.83
C SER A 180 -10.25 9.90 -4.67
N ASN A 181 -9.73 8.67 -4.67
CA ASN A 181 -9.05 8.10 -3.49
C ASN A 181 -7.63 8.60 -3.25
N GLY A 182 -7.07 9.46 -4.13
CA GLY A 182 -5.67 9.87 -4.00
C GLY A 182 -4.75 8.64 -3.94
N PRO A 183 -3.82 8.53 -2.98
CA PRO A 183 -2.94 7.37 -2.84
C PRO A 183 -3.59 6.16 -2.13
N GLY A 184 -4.86 6.26 -1.72
CA GLY A 184 -5.58 5.17 -1.04
C GLY A 184 -5.87 4.02 -2.00
N ASN A 185 -5.32 2.84 -1.68
CA ASN A 185 -5.60 1.58 -2.38
C ASN A 185 -6.24 0.60 -1.39
N TYR A 186 -7.20 -0.21 -1.86
CA TYR A 186 -7.96 -1.13 -1.01
C TYR A 186 -8.22 -2.46 -1.71
N GLY A 187 -8.14 -3.55 -0.94
CA GLY A 187 -8.30 -4.94 -1.41
C GLY A 187 -9.58 -5.67 -0.94
N PRO A 188 -10.81 -5.11 -1.05
CA PRO A 188 -11.99 -5.78 -0.54
C PRO A 188 -12.42 -6.96 -1.43
N SER A 189 -13.19 -7.90 -0.88
CA SER A 189 -13.79 -9.00 -1.65
C SER A 189 -15.28 -9.19 -1.35
N VAL A 190 -16.00 -9.80 -2.29
CA VAL A 190 -17.38 -10.25 -2.12
C VAL A 190 -17.61 -11.58 -2.82
N THR A 191 -18.30 -12.50 -2.14
CA THR A 191 -18.85 -13.69 -2.76
C THR A 191 -20.22 -13.36 -3.32
N ASP A 192 -20.41 -13.53 -4.62
CA ASP A 192 -21.68 -13.26 -5.27
C ASP A 192 -22.69 -14.41 -5.10
N LYS A 193 -23.91 -14.22 -5.61
CA LYS A 193 -25.00 -15.20 -5.51
C LYS A 193 -24.73 -16.50 -6.27
N GLU A 194 -23.75 -16.50 -7.18
CA GLU A 194 -23.31 -17.68 -7.93
C GLU A 194 -22.18 -18.41 -7.19
N ASN A 195 -21.88 -18.00 -5.95
CA ASN A 195 -20.75 -18.47 -5.13
C ASN A 195 -19.38 -18.18 -5.78
N VAL A 196 -19.28 -17.19 -6.66
CA VAL A 196 -18.00 -16.75 -7.20
C VAL A 196 -17.40 -15.73 -6.25
N HIS A 197 -16.17 -15.98 -5.79
CA HIS A 197 -15.43 -15.05 -4.97
C HIS A 197 -14.79 -13.97 -5.86
N ASN A 198 -15.22 -12.74 -5.70
CA ASN A 198 -14.75 -11.60 -6.47
C ASN A 198 -13.81 -10.76 -5.59
N VAL A 199 -12.58 -10.59 -6.04
CA VAL A 199 -11.50 -9.91 -5.31
C VAL A 199 -11.18 -8.63 -6.05
N PHE A 200 -11.18 -7.50 -5.34
CA PHE A 200 -11.06 -6.18 -5.96
C PHE A 200 -9.76 -5.54 -5.54
N SER A 201 -8.99 -5.04 -6.51
CA SER A 201 -7.95 -4.05 -6.27
C SER A 201 -8.51 -2.68 -6.65
N VAL A 202 -8.94 -1.92 -5.63
CA VAL A 202 -9.40 -0.54 -5.78
C VAL A 202 -8.17 0.36 -5.74
N MET A 203 -7.75 0.83 -6.90
CA MET A 203 -6.54 1.61 -7.11
C MET A 203 -6.84 3.10 -7.11
N GLY A 204 -6.18 3.85 -6.23
CA GLY A 204 -6.29 5.31 -6.18
C GLY A 204 -5.60 6.01 -7.36
N ALA A 205 -5.87 7.30 -7.51
CA ALA A 205 -5.26 8.18 -8.52
C ALA A 205 -4.52 9.34 -7.85
N TRP A 206 -3.18 9.32 -7.87
CA TRP A 206 -2.36 10.35 -7.21
C TRP A 206 -1.15 10.86 -7.99
N VAL A 207 -0.71 10.16 -9.04
CA VAL A 207 0.37 10.64 -9.90
C VAL A 207 -0.26 11.26 -11.13
N THR A 208 0.14 12.48 -11.47
CA THR A 208 -0.35 13.20 -12.65
C THR A 208 0.79 13.62 -13.57
N ASP A 209 0.51 13.70 -14.86
CA ASP A 209 1.45 14.27 -15.85
C ASP A 209 1.45 15.81 -15.81
N SER A 210 2.24 16.43 -16.69
CA SER A 210 2.35 17.89 -16.78
C SER A 210 1.06 18.60 -17.20
N VAL A 211 0.08 17.88 -17.77
CA VAL A 211 -1.25 18.43 -18.09
C VAL A 211 -2.28 18.13 -17.00
N GLY A 212 -1.86 17.51 -15.89
CA GLY A 212 -2.67 17.23 -14.72
C GLY A 212 -3.53 15.97 -14.83
N MET A 213 -3.36 15.16 -15.88
CA MET A 213 -4.10 13.91 -16.06
C MET A 213 -3.40 12.76 -15.33
N VAL A 214 -4.16 11.85 -14.72
CA VAL A 214 -3.59 10.71 -13.98
C VAL A 214 -2.69 9.86 -14.87
N VAL A 215 -1.58 9.41 -14.31
CA VAL A 215 -0.67 8.41 -14.91
C VAL A 215 -0.40 7.30 -13.91
N TYR A 216 0.02 6.15 -14.42
CA TYR A 216 0.27 4.96 -13.63
C TYR A 216 1.70 4.48 -13.91
N PRO A 217 2.70 4.94 -13.13
CA PRO A 217 4.06 4.44 -13.26
C PRO A 217 4.12 2.96 -12.87
N PRO A 218 4.54 2.03 -13.77
CA PRO A 218 4.50 0.59 -13.50
C PRO A 218 5.24 0.19 -12.22
N GLU A 219 6.37 0.82 -11.93
CA GLU A 219 7.22 0.57 -10.76
C GLU A 219 6.55 0.93 -9.42
N LEU A 220 5.49 1.73 -9.44
CA LEU A 220 4.69 2.08 -8.25
C LEU A 220 3.41 1.26 -8.16
N ILE A 221 2.78 0.99 -9.30
CA ILE A 221 1.42 0.44 -9.36
C ILE A 221 1.42 -1.09 -9.40
N LEU A 222 2.34 -1.69 -10.15
CA LEU A 222 2.36 -3.14 -10.37
C LEU A 222 2.64 -3.93 -9.08
N PRO A 223 3.58 -3.52 -8.19
CA PRO A 223 3.77 -4.20 -6.90
C PRO A 223 2.51 -4.20 -6.01
N VAL A 224 1.70 -3.15 -6.08
CA VAL A 224 0.43 -3.06 -5.31
C VAL A 224 -0.60 -4.05 -5.87
N LEU A 225 -0.79 -4.09 -7.19
CA LEU A 225 -1.69 -5.08 -7.81
C LEU A 225 -1.26 -6.52 -7.49
N ILE A 226 0.05 -6.78 -7.56
CA ILE A 226 0.58 -8.10 -7.24
C ILE A 226 0.32 -8.45 -5.78
N HIS A 227 0.51 -7.50 -4.86
CA HIS A 227 0.21 -7.65 -3.44
C HIS A 227 -1.26 -8.02 -3.20
N GLU A 228 -2.20 -7.25 -3.74
CA GLU A 228 -3.63 -7.50 -3.51
C GLU A 228 -4.06 -8.89 -4.03
N PHE A 229 -3.53 -9.31 -5.18
CA PHE A 229 -3.90 -10.62 -5.74
C PHE A 229 -3.28 -11.79 -4.97
N ASN A 230 -2.10 -11.62 -4.38
CA ASN A 230 -1.46 -12.67 -3.58
C ASN A 230 -2.27 -13.05 -2.33
N HIS A 231 -3.09 -12.14 -1.79
CA HIS A 231 -3.98 -12.46 -0.66
C HIS A 231 -4.97 -13.61 -0.98
N SER A 232 -5.39 -13.77 -2.24
CA SER A 232 -6.28 -14.86 -2.66
C SER A 232 -5.64 -16.25 -2.66
N PHE A 233 -4.31 -16.33 -2.74
CA PHE A 233 -3.61 -17.60 -2.90
C PHE A 233 -2.93 -18.08 -1.62
N ILE A 234 -2.71 -17.18 -0.66
CA ILE A 234 -2.08 -17.52 0.62
C ILE A 234 -3.14 -18.03 1.58
N ASN A 235 -3.08 -19.34 1.85
CA ASN A 235 -3.96 -20.00 2.81
C ASN A 235 -3.15 -21.04 3.60
N PHE A 236 -2.97 -20.82 4.90
CA PHE A 236 -2.26 -21.73 5.79
C PHE A 236 -2.93 -21.76 7.17
N ASP A 237 -2.72 -22.84 7.91
CA ASP A 237 -3.07 -22.87 9.33
C ASP A 237 -2.07 -22.01 10.11
N PRO A 238 -2.48 -20.85 10.66
CA PRO A 238 -1.56 -19.97 11.36
C PRO A 238 -0.95 -20.63 12.60
N GLU A 239 -1.59 -21.64 13.18
CA GLU A 239 -1.14 -22.29 14.42
C GLU A 239 0.23 -22.95 14.27
N MET A 240 0.58 -23.46 13.08
CA MET A 240 1.90 -24.06 12.84
C MET A 240 3.04 -23.04 12.97
N PHE A 241 2.73 -21.74 12.93
CA PHE A 241 3.69 -20.65 13.07
C PHE A 241 3.61 -19.95 14.43
N ARG A 242 2.68 -20.33 15.33
CA ARG A 242 2.34 -19.56 16.54
C ARG A 242 3.58 -19.13 17.34
N THR A 243 4.44 -20.06 17.73
CA THR A 243 5.61 -19.76 18.56
C THR A 243 6.54 -18.75 17.90
N SER A 244 6.89 -18.97 16.63
CA SER A 244 7.76 -18.07 15.87
C SER A 244 7.09 -16.72 15.60
N GLY A 245 5.79 -16.73 15.30
CA GLY A 245 4.97 -15.55 15.06
C GLY A 245 4.88 -14.65 16.29
N GLU A 246 4.60 -15.22 17.46
CA GLU A 246 4.55 -14.49 18.73
C GLU A 246 5.92 -13.88 19.07
N GLN A 247 7.02 -14.59 18.83
CA GLN A 247 8.38 -14.07 19.03
C GLN A 247 8.72 -12.92 18.06
N ILE A 248 8.38 -13.07 16.78
CA ILE A 248 8.54 -12.00 15.79
C ILE A 248 7.73 -10.78 16.20
N TYR A 249 6.46 -10.96 16.57
CA TYR A 249 5.59 -9.87 16.97
C TYR A 249 6.05 -9.20 18.26
N ALA A 250 6.64 -9.94 19.21
CA ALA A 250 7.25 -9.32 20.39
C ALA A 250 8.39 -8.35 20.01
N ALA A 251 9.13 -8.63 18.94
CA ALA A 251 10.25 -7.79 18.48
C ALA A 251 9.81 -6.59 17.62
N VAL A 252 8.78 -6.74 16.78
CA VAL A 252 8.35 -5.69 15.82
C VAL A 252 6.95 -5.14 16.06
N GLY A 253 6.24 -5.62 17.08
CA GLY A 253 4.81 -5.39 17.29
C GLY A 253 4.41 -3.92 17.40
N GLU A 254 5.23 -3.09 18.04
CA GLU A 254 4.96 -1.65 18.12
C GLU A 254 4.94 -1.00 16.73
N GLN A 255 5.91 -1.35 15.87
CA GLN A 255 5.97 -0.85 14.50
C GLN A 255 4.84 -1.43 13.63
N MET A 256 4.47 -2.68 13.85
CA MET A 256 3.38 -3.36 13.14
C MET A 256 2.01 -2.77 13.50
N ALA A 257 1.76 -2.49 14.78
CA ALA A 257 0.51 -1.91 15.25
C ALA A 257 0.24 -0.52 14.66
N ARG A 258 1.28 0.30 14.46
CA ARG A 258 1.17 1.61 13.78
C ARG A 258 0.77 1.48 12.30
N GLN A 259 0.93 0.30 11.71
CA GLN A 259 0.50 -0.04 10.36
C GLN A 259 -0.82 -0.85 10.36
N ALA A 260 -1.57 -0.82 11.47
CA ALA A 260 -2.80 -1.58 11.70
C ALA A 260 -2.64 -3.11 11.74
N TYR A 261 -1.43 -3.62 11.89
CA TYR A 261 -1.16 -5.04 12.10
C TYR A 261 -1.08 -5.35 13.60
N GLY A 262 -2.24 -5.64 14.20
CA GLY A 262 -2.39 -5.76 15.66
C GLY A 262 -2.10 -7.14 16.27
N GLN A 263 -1.76 -8.15 15.46
CA GLN A 263 -1.45 -9.50 15.95
C GLN A 263 -0.47 -10.23 15.03
N TRP A 264 0.23 -11.21 15.59
CA TRP A 264 1.29 -11.96 14.90
C TRP A 264 0.81 -12.66 13.63
N SER A 265 -0.39 -13.24 13.63
CA SER A 265 -0.93 -13.98 12.49
C SER A 265 -1.11 -13.09 11.26
N ILE A 266 -1.64 -11.87 11.46
CA ILE A 266 -1.74 -10.85 10.41
C ILE A 266 -0.35 -10.50 9.87
N VAL A 267 0.63 -10.28 10.75
CA VAL A 267 2.01 -9.95 10.34
C VAL A 267 2.63 -11.06 9.49
N LEU A 268 2.40 -12.33 9.83
CA LEU A 268 2.93 -13.44 9.05
C LEU A 268 2.27 -13.58 7.69
N THR A 269 0.94 -13.46 7.61
CA THR A 269 0.22 -13.45 6.33
C THR A 269 0.71 -12.32 5.43
N GLU A 270 0.83 -11.10 5.97
CA GLU A 270 1.37 -9.95 5.26
C GLU A 270 2.81 -10.17 4.78
N ALA A 271 3.66 -10.78 5.62
CA ALA A 271 5.04 -11.10 5.24
C ALA A 271 5.09 -12.04 4.02
N MET A 272 4.22 -13.06 4.00
CA MET A 272 4.10 -14.01 2.89
C MET A 272 3.68 -13.32 1.60
N VAL A 273 2.65 -12.47 1.67
CA VAL A 273 2.16 -11.68 0.53
C VAL A 273 3.28 -10.78 -0.01
N ARG A 274 3.98 -10.07 0.88
CA ARG A 274 5.08 -9.16 0.53
C ARG A 274 6.28 -9.89 -0.07
N ALA A 275 6.62 -11.08 0.43
CA ALA A 275 7.69 -11.89 -0.11
C ALA A 275 7.33 -12.43 -1.51
N ALA A 276 6.06 -12.82 -1.72
CA ALA A 276 5.56 -13.24 -3.02
C ALA A 276 5.64 -12.12 -4.07
N VAL A 277 5.45 -10.84 -3.70
CA VAL A 277 5.70 -9.70 -4.60
C VAL A 277 7.16 -9.65 -5.04
N ILE A 278 8.11 -9.75 -4.10
CA ILE A 278 9.55 -9.74 -4.44
C ILE A 278 9.90 -10.96 -5.31
N LYS A 279 9.33 -12.14 -5.01
CA LYS A 279 9.51 -13.35 -5.81
C LYS A 279 8.97 -13.19 -7.23
N TYR A 280 7.76 -12.63 -7.39
CA TYR A 280 7.20 -12.27 -8.70
C TYR A 280 8.18 -11.39 -9.48
N MET A 281 8.70 -10.34 -8.83
CA MET A 281 9.64 -9.42 -9.48
C MET A 281 10.94 -10.13 -9.94
N LYS A 282 11.45 -11.08 -9.14
CA LYS A 282 12.62 -11.88 -9.51
C LYS A 282 12.32 -12.79 -10.71
N ASP A 283 11.17 -13.46 -10.71
CA ASP A 283 10.77 -14.39 -11.79
C ASP A 283 10.52 -13.68 -13.12
N HIS A 284 10.15 -12.40 -13.07
CA HIS A 284 9.89 -11.57 -14.25
C HIS A 284 11.09 -10.72 -14.67
N ASN A 285 12.28 -10.95 -14.09
CA ASN A 285 13.51 -10.23 -14.43
C ASN A 285 13.39 -8.71 -14.31
N PHE A 286 12.67 -8.22 -13.30
CA PHE A 286 12.67 -6.79 -13.01
C PHE A 286 14.10 -6.29 -12.76
N PRO A 287 14.39 -5.00 -13.02
CA PRO A 287 15.70 -4.44 -12.74
C PRO A 287 16.12 -4.69 -11.29
N ALA A 288 17.35 -5.13 -11.08
CA ALA A 288 17.86 -5.45 -9.73
C ALA A 288 17.71 -4.28 -8.74
N VAL A 289 17.78 -3.04 -9.24
CA VAL A 289 17.56 -1.83 -8.43
C VAL A 289 16.13 -1.72 -7.91
N GLU A 290 15.12 -2.16 -8.67
CA GLU A 290 13.71 -2.15 -8.28
C GLU A 290 13.41 -3.26 -7.27
N ILE A 291 13.92 -4.46 -7.51
CA ILE A 291 13.84 -5.59 -6.55
C ILE A 291 14.50 -5.21 -5.21
N THR A 292 15.68 -4.57 -5.27
CA THR A 292 16.38 -4.09 -4.08
C THR A 292 15.59 -3.01 -3.37
N LYS A 293 15.03 -2.05 -4.10
CA LYS A 293 14.20 -0.97 -3.55
C LYS A 293 12.98 -1.54 -2.82
N GLU A 294 12.25 -2.46 -3.45
CA GLU A 294 11.08 -3.11 -2.86
C GLU A 294 11.46 -3.88 -1.58
N THR A 295 12.51 -4.69 -1.64
CA THR A 295 13.04 -5.42 -0.47
C THR A 295 13.36 -4.47 0.70
N VAL A 296 14.03 -3.35 0.43
CA VAL A 296 14.38 -2.34 1.44
C VAL A 296 13.13 -1.65 2.01
N ILE A 297 12.12 -1.38 1.18
CA ILE A 297 10.83 -0.83 1.64
C ILE A 297 10.20 -1.80 2.64
N GLN A 298 10.17 -3.10 2.35
CA GLN A 298 9.60 -4.10 3.26
C GLN A 298 10.39 -4.22 4.58
N LYS A 299 11.73 -4.22 4.53
CA LYS A 299 12.57 -4.16 5.73
C LYS A 299 12.29 -2.90 6.56
N THR A 300 12.13 -1.74 5.92
CA THR A 300 11.83 -0.46 6.58
C THR A 300 10.44 -0.46 7.21
N ARG A 301 9.48 -1.21 6.65
CA ARG A 301 8.16 -1.45 7.23
C ARG A 301 8.18 -2.43 8.41
N GLY A 302 9.34 -3.02 8.74
CA GLY A 302 9.54 -3.89 9.89
C GLY A 302 9.53 -5.39 9.56
N PHE A 303 9.37 -5.76 8.28
CA PHE A 303 9.56 -7.13 7.80
C PHE A 303 11.05 -7.42 7.61
N VAL A 304 11.83 -7.34 8.69
CA VAL A 304 13.31 -7.36 8.61
C VAL A 304 13.86 -8.68 8.06
N TRP A 305 13.12 -9.77 8.21
CA TRP A 305 13.46 -11.10 7.72
C TRP A 305 13.03 -11.35 6.26
N ILE A 306 12.42 -10.38 5.58
CA ILE A 306 11.76 -10.59 4.27
C ILE A 306 12.66 -11.22 3.22
N SER A 307 13.95 -10.84 3.16
CA SER A 307 14.89 -11.44 2.21
C SER A 307 15.08 -12.94 2.45
N LYS A 308 15.15 -13.36 3.73
CA LYS A 308 15.26 -14.77 4.09
C LYS A 308 13.99 -15.55 3.74
N LEU A 309 12.83 -14.89 3.87
CA LEU A 309 11.57 -15.47 3.45
C LEU A 309 11.52 -15.65 1.92
N VAL A 310 12.00 -14.68 1.15
CA VAL A 310 12.14 -14.82 -0.31
C VAL A 310 13.07 -15.98 -0.67
N ASP A 311 14.19 -16.16 0.04
CA ASP A 311 15.09 -17.30 -0.19
C ASP A 311 14.39 -18.66 0.04
N GLU A 312 13.49 -18.76 1.02
CA GLU A 312 12.67 -19.97 1.23
C GLU A 312 11.65 -20.18 0.10
N LEU A 313 11.04 -19.11 -0.41
CA LEU A 313 10.16 -19.19 -1.58
C LEU A 313 10.92 -19.59 -2.86
N GLU A 314 12.19 -19.24 -2.97
CA GLU A 314 13.07 -19.70 -4.05
C GLU A 314 13.37 -21.20 -3.94
N LYS A 315 13.74 -21.68 -2.74
CA LYS A 315 13.94 -23.12 -2.48
C LYS A 315 12.69 -23.92 -2.84
N TYR A 316 11.53 -23.47 -2.37
CA TYR A 316 10.24 -24.01 -2.77
C TYR A 316 10.09 -24.07 -4.29
N SER A 317 10.32 -22.95 -4.99
CA SER A 317 10.16 -22.90 -6.45
C SER A 317 11.17 -23.78 -7.22
N SER A 318 12.30 -24.12 -6.60
CA SER A 318 13.35 -24.95 -7.22
C SER A 318 13.12 -26.47 -7.10
N ASP A 319 12.33 -26.92 -6.12
CA ASP A 319 12.02 -28.34 -5.91
C ASP A 319 10.50 -28.60 -5.95
N ARG A 320 9.91 -28.37 -7.12
CA ARG A 320 8.47 -28.56 -7.35
C ARG A 320 8.05 -30.02 -7.47
N THR A 321 9.01 -30.94 -7.64
CA THR A 321 8.74 -32.39 -7.63
C THR A 321 8.39 -32.84 -6.23
N THR A 322 9.16 -32.41 -5.22
CA THR A 322 8.85 -32.70 -3.81
C THR A 322 7.74 -31.80 -3.28
N TYR A 323 7.72 -30.53 -3.70
CA TYR A 323 6.77 -29.52 -3.23
C TYR A 323 5.90 -28.97 -4.37
N PRO A 324 4.88 -29.73 -4.82
CA PRO A 324 4.05 -29.31 -5.95
C PRO A 324 3.21 -28.06 -5.65
N THR A 325 2.94 -27.75 -4.37
CA THR A 325 2.17 -26.57 -3.95
C THR A 325 2.85 -25.83 -2.81
N LEU A 326 2.56 -24.54 -2.63
CA LEU A 326 3.09 -23.79 -1.49
C LEU A 326 2.66 -24.44 -0.16
N ASN A 327 1.43 -24.97 -0.11
CA ASN A 327 0.91 -25.69 1.06
C ASN A 327 1.76 -26.92 1.42
N SER A 328 2.27 -27.66 0.43
CA SER A 328 3.17 -28.78 0.68
C SER A 328 4.53 -28.35 1.25
N TYR A 329 4.94 -27.09 1.05
CA TYR A 329 6.18 -26.52 1.61
C TYR A 329 6.00 -25.89 3.00
N MET A 330 4.77 -25.64 3.45
CA MET A 330 4.50 -24.94 4.72
C MET A 330 5.21 -25.53 5.95
N PRO A 331 5.36 -26.86 6.11
CA PRO A 331 6.11 -27.42 7.23
C PRO A 331 7.59 -27.00 7.26
N ARG A 332 8.26 -26.95 6.09
CA ARG A 332 9.65 -26.47 5.97
C ARG A 332 9.74 -24.97 6.24
N LEU A 333 8.72 -24.24 5.80
CA LEU A 333 8.65 -22.81 6.05
C LEU A 333 8.45 -22.51 7.54
N ALA A 334 7.59 -23.24 8.25
CA ALA A 334 7.40 -23.11 9.69
C ALA A 334 8.70 -23.39 10.47
N GLU A 335 9.49 -24.37 10.03
CA GLU A 335 10.84 -24.61 10.56
C GLU A 335 11.77 -23.41 10.33
N ALA A 336 11.81 -22.85 9.10
CA ALA A 336 12.60 -21.66 8.79
C ALA A 336 12.21 -20.43 9.63
N TYR A 337 10.92 -20.28 9.94
CA TYR A 337 10.41 -19.20 10.78
C TYR A 337 10.99 -19.20 12.19
N THR A 338 11.44 -20.34 12.72
CA THR A 338 12.17 -20.38 14.00
C THR A 338 13.49 -19.59 13.93
N GLY A 339 14.20 -19.69 12.81
CA GLY A 339 15.41 -18.90 12.53
C GLY A 339 15.08 -17.43 12.24
N PHE A 340 13.94 -17.15 11.59
CA PHE A 340 13.50 -15.77 11.36
C PHE A 340 13.16 -15.06 12.67
N ALA A 341 12.55 -15.75 13.62
CA ALA A 341 12.27 -15.21 14.94
C ALA A 341 13.57 -14.83 15.68
N GLN A 342 14.56 -15.73 15.69
CA GLN A 342 15.88 -15.45 16.27
C GLN A 342 16.59 -14.28 15.57
N TYR A 343 16.55 -14.23 14.24
CA TYR A 343 17.14 -13.13 13.48
C TYR A 343 16.45 -11.79 13.81
N THR A 344 15.12 -11.79 13.88
CA THR A 344 14.31 -10.59 14.15
C THR A 344 14.56 -10.08 15.56
N ALA A 345 14.61 -10.96 16.56
CA ALA A 345 14.93 -10.59 17.94
C ALA A 345 16.33 -9.97 18.10
N ASN A 346 17.28 -10.39 17.27
CA ASN A 346 18.66 -9.88 17.29
C ASN A 346 18.92 -8.76 16.27
N TYR A 347 17.92 -8.31 15.52
CA TYR A 347 18.11 -7.43 14.38
C TYR A 347 18.78 -6.10 14.77
N ASP A 348 18.45 -5.53 15.92
CA ASP A 348 19.04 -4.28 16.41
C ASP A 348 20.57 -4.37 16.67
N SER A 349 21.11 -5.58 16.86
CA SER A 349 22.57 -5.79 16.99
C SER A 349 23.31 -5.69 15.66
N ILE A 350 22.63 -5.98 14.55
CA ILE A 350 23.21 -5.99 13.19
C ILE A 350 22.90 -4.73 12.39
N ARG A 351 22.04 -3.84 12.89
CA ARG A 351 21.81 -2.52 12.27
C ARG A 351 23.09 -1.68 12.31
N PRO A 352 23.34 -0.83 11.30
CA PRO A 352 24.34 0.21 11.39
C PRO A 352 23.98 1.19 12.50
N LYS A 353 24.99 1.71 13.20
CA LYS A 353 24.82 2.63 14.34
C LYS A 353 25.69 3.86 14.16
N VAL A 354 25.16 5.02 14.53
CA VAL A 354 25.96 6.24 14.67
C VAL A 354 26.87 6.08 15.88
N VAL A 355 28.16 6.29 15.68
CA VAL A 355 29.23 6.20 16.69
C VAL A 355 29.54 7.58 17.25
N SER A 356 29.70 8.58 16.39
CA SER A 356 30.07 9.94 16.79
C SER A 356 29.68 10.98 15.73
N ILE A 357 29.72 12.24 16.15
CA ILE A 357 29.66 13.43 15.29
C ILE A 357 30.94 14.23 15.58
N ASP A 358 31.64 14.69 14.54
CA ASP A 358 32.95 15.35 14.74
C ASP A 358 32.81 16.77 15.31
N GLU A 359 31.84 17.54 14.82
CA GLU A 359 31.75 18.96 15.11
C GLU A 359 31.19 19.27 16.51
N PHE A 360 30.42 18.36 17.10
CA PHE A 360 29.77 18.54 18.41
C PHE A 360 29.25 17.20 18.98
N THR A 361 28.92 17.17 20.26
CA THR A 361 28.20 16.04 20.86
C THR A 361 26.70 16.19 20.62
N ASN A 362 26.00 15.12 20.26
CA ASN A 362 24.54 15.19 20.07
C ASN A 362 23.85 15.69 21.35
N GLY A 363 23.03 16.74 21.25
CA GLY A 363 22.42 17.47 22.36
C GLY A 363 23.20 18.70 22.84
N ASP A 364 24.32 19.04 22.22
CA ASP A 364 25.11 20.24 22.55
C ASP A 364 24.27 21.52 22.33
N THR A 365 24.39 22.47 23.26
CA THR A 365 23.65 23.74 23.25
C THR A 365 24.49 24.96 22.88
N THR A 366 25.75 24.75 22.54
CA THR A 366 26.77 25.78 22.29
C THR A 366 27.49 25.59 20.95
N VAL A 367 26.85 24.90 20.00
CA VAL A 367 27.44 24.60 18.69
C VAL A 367 27.77 25.90 17.94
N ARG A 368 28.95 26.00 17.33
CA ARG A 368 29.27 27.19 16.55
C ARG A 368 28.38 27.26 15.30
N SER A 369 27.74 28.40 15.07
CA SER A 369 26.87 28.61 13.90
C SER A 369 27.63 28.71 12.57
N ASP A 370 28.96 28.87 12.62
CA ASP A 370 29.82 28.99 11.44
C ASP A 370 30.27 27.65 10.83
N ILE A 371 30.01 26.52 11.50
CA ILE A 371 30.30 25.20 10.94
C ILE A 371 29.54 25.00 9.63
N LYS A 372 30.17 24.29 8.69
CA LYS A 372 29.62 24.04 7.35
C LYS A 372 29.20 22.60 7.14
N THR A 373 29.55 21.72 8.07
CA THR A 373 29.30 20.29 7.98
C THR A 373 28.85 19.73 9.31
N ILE A 374 28.09 18.65 9.23
CA ILE A 374 27.85 17.69 10.32
C ILE A 374 28.38 16.35 9.81
N THR A 375 29.46 15.86 10.40
CA THR A 375 30.18 14.66 9.98
C THR A 375 29.83 13.52 10.92
N VAL A 376 29.03 12.57 10.42
CA VAL A 376 28.46 11.47 11.20
C VAL A 376 29.21 10.18 10.89
N HIS A 377 29.76 9.53 11.92
CA HIS A 377 30.48 8.26 11.79
C HIS A 377 29.60 7.08 12.14
N PHE A 378 29.74 6.00 11.38
CA PHE A 378 29.01 4.75 11.55
C PHE A 378 29.95 3.60 11.92
N ASP A 379 29.41 2.64 12.68
CA ASP A 379 30.16 1.46 13.13
C ASP A 379 30.50 0.48 11.98
N ARG A 380 29.82 0.62 10.83
CA ARG A 380 29.99 -0.23 9.65
C ARG A 380 29.71 0.53 8.36
N PRO A 381 30.22 0.04 7.21
CA PRO A 381 29.97 0.64 5.90
C PRO A 381 28.48 0.69 5.54
N LEU A 382 28.07 1.80 4.94
CA LEU A 382 26.75 1.95 4.32
C LEU A 382 26.82 1.68 2.81
N VAL A 383 25.66 1.61 2.15
CA VAL A 383 25.57 1.56 0.67
C VAL A 383 26.30 2.74 0.00
N GLY A 384 26.36 3.90 0.66
CA GLY A 384 27.09 5.07 0.14
C GLY A 384 26.36 5.83 -0.96
N ARG A 385 25.02 5.78 -0.99
CA ARG A 385 24.22 6.45 -2.04
C ARG A 385 22.96 7.08 -1.47
N GLY A 386 22.68 8.30 -1.94
CA GLY A 386 21.46 9.04 -1.61
C GLY A 386 21.50 9.63 -0.20
N HIS A 387 20.35 10.07 0.28
CA HIS A 387 20.15 10.49 1.67
C HIS A 387 18.67 10.37 2.01
N SER A 388 18.37 10.16 3.29
CA SER A 388 16.98 10.10 3.77
C SER A 388 16.90 10.71 5.15
N PHE A 389 16.31 11.90 5.21
CA PHE A 389 16.11 12.65 6.45
C PHE A 389 14.62 12.83 6.73
N ASN A 390 14.29 13.00 8.01
CA ASN A 390 13.01 13.54 8.44
C ASN A 390 13.24 14.71 9.40
N TYR A 391 12.19 15.47 9.67
CA TYR A 391 12.23 16.48 10.73
C TYR A 391 12.55 15.83 12.07
N GLY A 392 13.31 16.55 12.91
CA GLY A 392 13.46 16.21 14.32
C GLY A 392 12.17 16.48 15.10
N HIS A 393 12.22 16.24 16.41
CA HIS A 393 11.10 16.45 17.33
C HIS A 393 10.61 17.91 17.36
N LEU A 394 11.45 18.87 16.98
CA LEU A 394 11.15 20.30 16.88
C LEU A 394 10.39 20.69 15.59
N GLY A 395 10.23 19.75 14.64
CA GLY A 395 9.50 19.98 13.41
C GLY A 395 10.31 20.68 12.31
N MET A 396 9.59 21.06 11.24
CA MET A 396 10.17 21.51 9.97
C MET A 396 11.04 22.77 10.09
N GLU A 397 10.61 23.76 10.88
CA GLU A 397 11.31 25.04 11.02
C GLU A 397 12.69 24.91 11.68
N ALA A 398 12.90 23.84 12.45
CA ALA A 398 14.15 23.52 13.12
C ALA A 398 15.05 22.60 12.27
N MET A 399 14.67 22.25 11.04
CA MET A 399 15.55 21.47 10.18
C MET A 399 16.71 22.35 9.66
N PRO A 400 17.97 21.90 9.77
CA PRO A 400 19.08 22.59 9.11
C PRO A 400 18.85 22.68 7.60
N LYS A 401 19.26 23.78 6.98
CA LYS A 401 19.28 23.85 5.52
C LYS A 401 20.39 22.93 5.01
N ILE A 402 20.00 21.83 4.37
CA ILE A 402 20.91 20.83 3.81
C ILE A 402 21.38 21.30 2.44
N ILE A 403 22.70 21.39 2.26
CA ILE A 403 23.34 21.84 1.01
C ILE A 403 23.71 20.65 0.15
N ASN A 404 24.36 19.65 0.73
CA ASN A 404 24.74 18.40 0.08
C ASN A 404 24.93 17.28 1.10
N VAL A 405 25.04 16.04 0.60
CA VAL A 405 25.39 14.87 1.40
C VAL A 405 26.42 14.06 0.66
N ASN A 406 27.56 13.80 1.30
CA ASN A 406 28.65 13.03 0.74
C ASN A 406 29.00 11.85 1.66
N TYR A 407 29.59 10.82 1.08
CA TYR A 407 30.09 9.66 1.82
C TYR A 407 31.62 9.64 1.76
N ALA A 408 32.24 9.24 2.86
CA ALA A 408 33.69 9.10 2.98
C ALA A 408 34.05 7.84 3.78
N ASN A 409 35.36 7.53 3.84
CA ASN A 409 35.91 6.44 4.66
C ASN A 409 35.22 5.09 4.40
N ASP A 410 35.23 4.65 3.14
CA ASP A 410 34.55 3.43 2.68
C ASP A 410 33.07 3.38 3.12
N ASN A 411 32.38 4.53 2.96
CA ASN A 411 30.99 4.75 3.34
C ASN A 411 30.68 4.55 4.82
N ARG A 412 31.68 4.61 5.71
CA ARG A 412 31.49 4.65 7.17
C ARG A 412 31.24 6.06 7.70
N THR A 413 31.40 7.08 6.87
CA THR A 413 31.20 8.48 7.27
C THR A 413 30.22 9.15 6.33
N VAL A 414 29.23 9.85 6.89
CA VAL A 414 28.28 10.70 6.17
C VAL A 414 28.58 12.15 6.51
N ILE A 415 28.91 12.94 5.49
CA ILE A 415 29.21 14.37 5.63
C ILE A 415 28.00 15.15 5.09
N ILE A 416 27.31 15.83 6.00
CA ILE A 416 26.11 16.62 5.69
C ILE A 416 26.51 18.09 5.63
N GLY A 417 26.48 18.70 4.45
CA GLY A 417 26.69 20.14 4.32
C GLY A 417 25.49 20.92 4.84
N VAL A 418 25.72 21.91 5.70
CA VAL A 418 24.67 22.67 6.38
C VAL A 418 24.90 24.18 6.36
N GLU A 419 23.81 24.93 6.40
CA GLU A 419 23.79 26.34 6.80
C GLU A 419 23.01 26.50 8.11
N LEU A 420 23.62 27.16 9.09
CA LEU A 420 23.09 27.35 10.42
C LEU A 420 22.98 28.85 10.77
N LEU A 421 21.99 29.18 11.59
CA LEU A 421 21.77 30.49 12.17
C LEU A 421 22.28 30.50 13.62
N PRO A 422 22.81 31.61 14.13
CA PRO A 422 23.14 31.75 15.56
C PRO A 422 21.90 31.66 16.47
N GLY A 423 22.09 31.19 17.70
CA GLY A 423 21.07 31.08 18.74
C GLY A 423 19.90 30.10 18.44
N LYS A 424 19.96 29.36 17.33
CA LYS A 424 18.85 28.52 16.84
C LYS A 424 19.02 27.07 17.25
N GLU A 425 17.91 26.46 17.66
CA GLU A 425 17.82 25.03 17.94
C GLU A 425 17.45 24.27 16.66
N TYR A 426 18.11 23.13 16.47
CA TYR A 426 18.03 22.31 15.28
C TYR A 426 17.72 20.86 15.62
N GLY A 427 16.97 20.20 14.74
CA GLY A 427 16.66 18.78 14.82
C GLY A 427 16.56 18.14 13.43
N ILE A 428 17.28 17.04 13.22
CA ILE A 428 17.23 16.24 11.99
C ILE A 428 17.31 14.74 12.30
N THR A 429 16.38 13.97 11.75
CA THR A 429 16.34 12.51 11.94
C THR A 429 16.92 11.79 10.74
N LEU A 430 17.95 10.96 10.95
CA LEU A 430 18.49 10.04 9.95
C LEU A 430 17.56 8.83 9.79
N LEU A 431 17.15 8.51 8.56
CA LEU A 431 16.26 7.38 8.26
C LEU A 431 16.95 6.22 7.53
N GLY A 432 16.36 5.04 7.67
CA GLY A 432 16.85 3.80 7.07
C GLY A 432 16.74 3.67 5.54
N LEU A 433 16.01 4.57 4.87
CA LEU A 433 15.78 4.50 3.41
C LEU A 433 17.03 4.82 2.58
N SER A 434 18.06 5.44 3.15
CA SER A 434 19.39 5.63 2.52
C SER A 434 20.53 5.24 3.46
N PHE A 435 20.35 5.38 4.78
CA PHE A 435 21.35 4.96 5.76
C PHE A 435 21.17 3.49 6.15
N ARG A 436 21.72 2.62 5.31
CA ARG A 436 21.66 1.16 5.46
C ARG A 436 22.94 0.49 4.95
N THR A 437 23.19 -0.74 5.37
CA THR A 437 24.30 -1.57 4.86
C THR A 437 24.04 -2.03 3.42
N PRO A 438 25.07 -2.51 2.69
CA PRO A 438 24.90 -3.14 1.38
C PRO A 438 23.86 -4.27 1.33
N GLU A 439 23.70 -5.02 2.43
CA GLU A 439 22.72 -6.10 2.60
C GLU A 439 21.29 -5.58 2.85
N GLY A 440 21.14 -4.26 2.96
CA GLY A 440 19.86 -3.58 3.12
C GLY A 440 19.43 -3.39 4.58
N ASP A 441 20.31 -3.64 5.55
CA ASP A 441 19.98 -3.52 6.97
C ASP A 441 20.08 -2.06 7.41
N ALA A 442 18.94 -1.52 7.83
CA ALA A 442 18.74 -0.09 7.98
C ALA A 442 19.02 0.40 9.40
N ILE A 443 19.56 1.62 9.54
CA ILE A 443 19.72 2.27 10.84
C ILE A 443 18.37 2.34 11.56
N LYS A 444 18.38 2.19 12.89
CA LYS A 444 17.25 2.66 13.70
C LYS A 444 17.18 4.19 13.56
N PRO A 445 16.00 4.82 13.39
CA PRO A 445 15.92 6.27 13.28
C PRO A 445 16.74 6.96 14.37
N TYR A 446 17.66 7.82 13.95
CA TYR A 446 18.62 8.49 14.84
C TYR A 446 18.47 9.98 14.68
N GLU A 447 18.04 10.65 15.75
CA GLU A 447 17.88 12.10 15.76
C GLU A 447 19.18 12.78 16.18
N ILE A 448 19.61 13.74 15.37
CA ILE A 448 20.65 14.71 15.69
C ILE A 448 19.94 16.00 16.11
N SER A 449 20.13 16.40 17.37
CA SER A 449 19.55 17.59 17.98
C SER A 449 20.64 18.44 18.59
N PHE A 450 20.64 19.75 18.36
CA PHE A 450 21.64 20.67 18.91
C PHE A 450 21.15 22.11 18.86
N LYS A 451 21.77 23.01 19.63
CA LYS A 451 21.54 24.46 19.57
C LYS A 451 22.84 25.18 19.28
N THR A 452 22.77 26.18 18.41
CA THR A 452 23.91 27.04 18.11
C THR A 452 24.08 28.13 19.17
N ALA A 453 25.33 28.52 19.42
CA ALA A 453 25.67 29.70 20.19
C ALA A 453 25.16 30.99 19.51
N GLU A 454 24.95 32.04 20.32
CA GLU A 454 24.54 33.39 19.87
C GLU A 454 25.54 34.04 18.89
#